data_AF-A0A934P011-F1
#
_entry.id   AF-A0A934P011-F1
#
_cell.length_a   1.000
_cell.length_b   1.000
_cell.length_c   1.000
_cell.angle_alpha   90.00
_cell.angle_beta   90.00
_cell.angle_gamma   90.00
#
_symmetry.space_group_name_H-M   'P 1'
#
loop_
_entity.id
_entity.type
_entity.pdbx_description
1 polymer ?
#
loop_
_entity_poly.entity_id
_entity_poly.type
_entity_poly.pdbx_seq_one_letter_code
_entity_poly.pdbx_strand_id
1 'polypeptide(L)' 'MSRRRGSRPCQVCGRSTRSITYLCADHRPIDAVPAVTLDGSMVAIAGLTFTAQQALRVADMLVDAAEECAP' A
#
# COMPACT_ATOMS: atom_id res chain seq x y z
N MET A 1 -3.37 -3.00 21.94
CA MET A 1 -4.59 -3.56 21.31
C MET A 1 -4.84 -2.85 19.98
N SER A 2 -4.47 -3.47 18.86
CA SER A 2 -4.71 -2.89 17.53
C SER A 2 -6.21 -2.89 17.24
N ARG A 3 -6.83 -1.70 17.21
CA ARG A 3 -8.26 -1.57 16.89
C ARG A 3 -8.50 -2.15 15.50
N ARG A 4 -9.13 -3.33 15.42
CA ARG A 4 -9.51 -3.94 14.13
C ARG A 4 -10.43 -2.94 13.43
N ARG A 5 -10.02 -2.41 12.27
CA ARG A 5 -10.83 -1.46 11.51
C ARG A 5 -12.16 -2.14 11.15
N GLY A 6 -13.27 -1.49 11.50
CA GLY A 6 -14.61 -1.94 11.15
C GLY A 6 -14.77 -2.07 9.63
N SER A 7 -15.47 -3.12 9.19
CA SER A 7 -15.83 -3.29 7.78
C SER A 7 -16.84 -2.24 7.35
N ARG A 8 -16.64 -1.67 6.16
CA ARG A 8 -17.49 -0.65 5.54
C ARG A 8 -17.91 -1.12 4.14
N PRO A 9 -19.05 -0.70 3.59
CA PRO A 9 -19.43 -1.05 2.23
C PRO A 9 -18.57 -0.30 1.19
N CYS A 10 -18.31 -0.94 0.05
CA CYS A 10 -17.66 -0.31 -1.08
C CYS A 10 -18.60 0.71 -1.73
N GLN A 11 -18.09 1.90 -2.06
CA GLN A 11 -18.88 2.95 -2.70
C GLN A 11 -19.37 2.60 -4.11
N VAL A 12 -18.68 1.71 -4.83
CA VAL A 12 -19.04 1.36 -6.21
C VAL A 12 -19.95 0.14 -6.28
N CYS A 13 -19.67 -0.91 -5.50
CA CYS A 13 -20.37 -2.20 -5.60
C CYS A 13 -20.98 -2.71 -4.29
N GLY A 14 -20.89 -1.96 -3.19
CA GLY A 14 -21.46 -2.33 -1.90
C GLY A 14 -20.74 -3.47 -1.15
N ARG A 15 -19.80 -4.21 -1.78
CA ARG A 15 -19.02 -5.28 -1.13
C ARG A 15 -18.29 -4.77 0.11
N SER A 16 -18.16 -5.60 1.14
CA SER A 16 -17.45 -5.21 2.37
C SER A 16 -15.95 -4.96 2.12
N THR A 17 -15.45 -3.81 2.57
CA THR A 17 -14.05 -3.41 2.50
C THR A 17 -13.57 -2.86 3.83
N ARG A 18 -12.27 -3.02 4.10
CA ARG A 18 -11.59 -2.35 5.22
C ARG A 18 -10.74 -1.17 4.76
N SER A 19 -10.89 -0.78 3.49
CA SER A 19 -10.19 0.37 2.91
C SER A 19 -10.55 1.65 3.63
N ILE A 20 -9.57 2.54 3.72
CA ILE A 20 -9.80 3.93 4.11
C ILE A 20 -10.52 4.70 3.00
N THR A 21 -10.30 4.31 1.74
CA THR A 21 -10.94 4.91 0.56
C THR A 21 -12.35 4.40 0.31
N TYR A 22 -12.89 3.50 1.15
CA TYR A 22 -14.21 2.88 0.95
C TYR A 22 -14.37 2.20 -0.43
N LEU A 23 -13.27 1.75 -1.04
CA LEU A 23 -13.26 0.96 -2.27
C LEU A 23 -12.79 -0.47 -1.99
N CYS A 24 -13.46 -1.47 -2.59
CA CYS A 24 -12.99 -2.87 -2.56
C CYS A 24 -11.81 -3.06 -3.50
N ALA A 25 -11.09 -4.18 -3.40
CA ALA A 25 -9.88 -4.42 -4.18
C ALA A 25 -10.09 -4.23 -5.69
N ASP A 26 -11.23 -4.69 -6.23
CA ASP A 26 -11.58 -4.59 -7.66
C ASP A 26 -11.84 -3.16 -8.16
N HIS A 27 -12.28 -2.27 -7.26
CA HIS A 27 -12.62 -0.88 -7.59
C HIS A 27 -11.60 0.13 -7.05
N ARG A 28 -10.53 -0.36 -6.42
CA ARG A 28 -9.41 0.49 -6.09
C ARG A 28 -8.66 0.78 -7.39
N PRO A 29 -8.32 2.05 -7.68
CA PRO A 29 -7.46 2.35 -8.82
C PRO A 29 -6.16 1.56 -8.69
N ILE A 30 -5.54 1.20 -9.82
CA ILE A 30 -4.26 0.46 -9.86
C ILE A 30 -3.15 1.18 -9.06
N ASP A 31 -3.25 2.52 -8.93
CA ASP A 31 -2.41 3.37 -8.09
C ASP A 31 -2.76 3.34 -6.59
N ALA A 32 -3.65 2.45 -6.16
CA ALA A 32 -3.87 2.12 -4.75
C ALA A 32 -2.72 1.25 -4.21
N VAL A 33 -1.51 1.74 -4.46
CA VAL A 33 -0.21 1.34 -3.93
C VAL A 33 -0.35 1.03 -2.43
N PRO A 34 0.38 0.02 -1.90
CA PRO A 34 0.45 -0.19 -0.46
C PRO A 34 0.79 1.13 0.22
N ALA A 35 -0.11 1.61 1.09
CA ALA A 35 0.02 2.93 1.68
C ALA A 35 1.41 3.11 2.30
N VAL A 36 2.13 4.11 1.81
CA VAL A 36 3.39 4.54 2.41
C VAL A 36 3.04 5.39 3.63
N THR A 37 3.48 4.99 4.80
CA THR A 37 3.29 5.74 6.05
C THR A 37 4.65 6.09 6.64
N LEU A 38 4.79 7.32 7.13
CA LEU A 38 5.97 7.75 7.87
C LEU A 38 5.73 7.55 9.36
N ASP A 39 6.65 6.86 10.03
CA ASP A 39 6.65 6.67 11.49
C ASP A 39 7.97 7.21 12.05
N GLY A 40 7.97 8.51 12.41
CA GLY A 40 9.18 9.23 12.80
C GLY A 40 10.20 9.29 11.67
N SER A 41 11.37 8.66 11.86
CA SER A 41 12.46 8.57 10.87
C SER A 41 12.37 7.33 9.97
N MET A 42 11.27 6.57 10.03
CA MET A 42 11.08 5.33 9.30
C MET A 42 9.99 5.44 8.24
N VAL A 43 10.17 4.74 7.14
CA VAL A 43 9.22 4.64 6.02
C VAL A 43 8.60 3.25 6.06
N ALA A 44 7.28 3.14 6.21
CA ALA A 44 6.59 1.87 6.16
C ALA A 44 5.77 1.72 4.88
N ILE A 45 5.93 0.59 4.19
CA ILE A 45 5.25 0.25 2.94
C ILE A 45 4.82 -1.21 3.04
N ALA A 46 3.55 -1.49 2.73
CA ALA A 46 2.98 -2.84 2.76
C ALA A 46 3.13 -3.60 4.09
N GLY A 47 3.23 -2.87 5.21
CA GLY A 47 3.43 -3.46 6.55
C GLY A 47 4.89 -3.80 6.88
N LEU A 48 5.83 -3.47 5.99
CA LEU A 48 7.27 -3.50 6.25
C LEU A 48 7.74 -2.09 6.61
N THR A 49 8.67 -1.97 7.55
CA THR A 49 9.21 -0.69 8.01
C THR A 49 10.70 -0.62 7.68
N PHE A 50 11.10 0.48 7.05
CA PHE A 50 12.45 0.70 6.53
C PHE A 50 13.03 1.99 7.12
N THR A 51 14.34 2.04 7.32
CA THR A 51 15.05 3.32 7.44
C THR A 51 15.00 4.06 6.09
N ALA A 52 15.27 5.38 6.09
CA ALA A 52 15.32 6.16 4.85
C ALA A 52 16.27 5.57 3.79
N GLN A 53 17.47 5.13 4.21
CA GLN A 53 18.45 4.52 3.31
C GLN A 53 18.00 3.17 2.76
N GLN A 54 17.29 2.37 3.55
CA GLN A 54 16.74 1.10 3.09
C GLN A 54 15.56 1.30 2.12
N ALA A 55 14.71 2.29 2.38
CA ALA A 55 13.59 2.61 1.50
C ALA A 55 14.06 3.04 0.10
N LEU A 56 15.14 3.83 0.02
CA LEU A 56 15.76 4.22 -1.26
C LEU A 56 16.25 2.98 -2.03
N ARG A 57 16.99 2.08 -1.38
CA ARG A 57 17.45 0.84 -2.03
C ARG A 57 16.30 -0.05 -2.49
N VAL A 58 15.21 -0.11 -1.72
CA VAL A 58 14.01 -0.86 -2.12
C VAL A 58 13.36 -0.23 -3.35
N ALA A 59 13.33 1.10 -3.44
CA ALA A 59 12.82 1.79 -4.63
C ALA A 59 13.67 1.46 -5.87
N ASP A 60 14.99 1.51 -5.77
CA ASP A 60 15.90 1.16 -6.86
C ASP A 60 15.69 -0.30 -7.33
N MET A 61 15.64 -1.25 -6.40
CA MET A 61 15.38 -2.67 -6.74
C MET A 61 14.01 -2.89 -7.39
N LEU A 62 12.99 -2.11 -7.02
CA LEU A 62 11.67 -2.20 -7.66
C LEU A 62 11.70 -1.66 -9.09
N VAL A 63 12.52 -0.64 -9.36
CA VAL A 63 12.74 -0.11 -10.71
C VAL A 63 13.49 -1.15 -11.55
N ASP A 64 14.62 -1.68 -11.05
CA ASP A 64 15.41 -2.70 -11.74
C ASP A 64 14.54 -3.93 -12.11
N ALA A 65 13.74 -4.42 -11.16
CA ALA A 65 12.85 -5.54 -11.39
C ALA A 65 11.74 -5.22 -12.42
N ALA A 66 11.24 -3.98 -12.43
CA ALA A 66 10.24 -3.55 -13.41
C ALA A 66 10.84 -3.45 -14.82
N GLU A 67 12.09 -2.98 -14.94
CA GLU A 67 12.84 -2.93 -16.20
C GLU A 67 13.11 -4.35 -16.74
N GLU A 68 13.51 -5.30 -15.87
CA GLU A 68 13.69 -6.71 -16.27
C GLU A 68 12.38 -7.37 -16.71
N CYS A 69 11.25 -6.95 -16.13
CA CYS A 69 9.92 -7.47 -16.49
C CYS A 69 9.31 -6.79 -17.73
N ALA A 70 9.85 -5.67 -18.19
CA ALA A 70 9.39 -4.97 -19.38
C ALA A 70 10.03 -5.60 -20.64
N PRO A 71 9.24 -6.16 -21.58
CA PRO A 71 9.75 -6.83 -22.77
C PRO A 71 10.45 -5.90 -23.77
#